data_AF-A0A0V0ZE48-F1
#
_entry.id   AF-A0A0V0ZE48-F1
#
_cell.length_a   1.000
_cell.length_b   1.000
_cell.length_c   1.000
_cell.angle_alpha   90.00
_cell.angle_beta   90.00
_cell.angle_gamma   90.00
#
_symmetry.space_group_name_H-M   'P 1'
#
loop_
_entity.id
_entity.type
_entity.pdbx_description
1 polymer ?
#
loop_
_entity_poly.entity_id
_entity_poly.type
_entity_poly.pdbx_seq_one_letter_code
_entity_poly.pdbx_strand_id
1 'polypeptide(L)'
;MDIQLYQNLMMILMENRFPENLNAKGRKKLQRMVRRSSGRYFCLQNGMLMHRSKLKKVVRYRIVVCGDETKLKVLETLHGRGPTVPHVGWNKLFALASSRFFWRNMVKDGREFCKNCTECQTDLAKNDNTSVKLNLETSTQAKCKASEDGKCQIQKPQHTQNSNHCWRPWE
;
A
#
# COMPACT_ATOMS: atom_id res chain seq x y z
N MET A 1 13.83 -1.41 -12.34
CA MET A 1 13.30 -2.07 -13.55
C MET A 1 11.79 -2.38 -13.41
N ASP A 2 10.95 -1.40 -13.03
CA ASP A 2 9.48 -1.62 -12.86
C ASP A 2 8.60 -0.42 -13.29
N ILE A 3 9.15 0.79 -13.38
CA ILE A 3 8.42 1.99 -13.84
C ILE A 3 7.90 1.80 -15.27
N GLN A 4 8.75 1.31 -16.19
CA GLN A 4 8.37 1.07 -17.58
C GLN A 4 7.23 0.05 -17.72
N LEU A 5 7.16 -0.96 -16.85
CA LEU A 5 6.10 -1.96 -16.89
C LEU A 5 4.75 -1.33 -16.54
N TYR A 6 4.68 -0.54 -15.47
CA TYR A 6 3.44 0.12 -15.08
C TYR A 6 3.02 1.21 -16.07
N GLN A 7 3.97 1.96 -16.62
CA GLN A 7 3.70 2.91 -17.70
C GLN A 7 3.13 2.21 -18.94
N ASN A 8 3.74 1.11 -19.37
CA ASN A 8 3.22 0.34 -20.51
C ASN A 8 1.83 -0.26 -20.21
N LEU A 9 1.60 -0.74 -18.98
CA LEU A 9 0.29 -1.23 -18.56
C LEU A 9 -0.75 -0.12 -18.59
N MET A 10 -0.45 1.07 -18.06
CA MET A 10 -1.36 2.21 -18.12
C MET A 10 -1.64 2.65 -19.55
N MET A 11 -0.60 2.88 -20.36
CA MET A 11 -0.74 3.32 -21.76
C MET A 11 -1.57 2.34 -22.60
N ILE A 12 -1.32 1.04 -22.49
CA ILE A 12 -2.06 0.04 -23.27
C ILE A 12 -3.48 -0.16 -22.73
N LEU A 13 -3.65 -0.24 -21.40
CA LEU A 13 -4.97 -0.52 -20.84
C LEU A 13 -5.90 0.69 -20.89
N MET A 14 -5.39 1.90 -20.67
CA MET A 14 -6.21 3.12 -20.58
C MET A 14 -6.36 3.83 -21.92
N GLU A 15 -5.27 3.91 -22.70
CA GLU A 15 -5.24 4.73 -23.91
C GLU A 15 -5.38 3.87 -25.18
N ASN A 16 -5.35 2.53 -25.05
CA ASN A 16 -5.25 1.59 -26.16
C ASN A 16 -4.08 1.92 -27.10
N ARG A 17 -2.98 2.48 -26.56
CA ARG A 17 -1.78 2.89 -27.31
C ARG A 17 -0.60 1.99 -27.00
N PHE A 18 0.28 1.84 -28.00
CA PHE A 18 1.58 1.18 -27.85
C PHE A 18 2.69 2.23 -27.99
N PRO A 19 3.85 2.04 -27.32
CA PRO A 19 5.01 2.88 -27.53
C PRO A 19 5.38 2.97 -29.02
N GLU A 20 5.61 4.19 -29.51
CA GLU A 20 5.73 4.51 -30.94
C GLU A 20 6.87 3.75 -31.63
N ASN A 21 8.00 3.59 -30.94
CA ASN A 21 9.24 3.01 -31.46
C ASN A 21 9.31 1.47 -31.40
N LEU A 22 8.17 0.77 -31.29
CA LEU A 22 8.14 -0.69 -31.26
C LEU A 22 7.90 -1.30 -32.65
N ASN A 23 8.83 -2.14 -33.10
CA ASN A 23 8.62 -3.03 -34.25
C ASN A 23 7.51 -4.09 -33.98
N ALA A 24 7.02 -4.76 -35.03
CA ALA A 24 5.93 -5.72 -34.91
C ALA A 24 6.18 -6.85 -33.89
N LYS A 25 7.43 -7.34 -33.79
CA LYS A 25 7.85 -8.36 -32.81
C LYS A 25 7.77 -7.82 -31.38
N GLY A 26 8.24 -6.59 -31.17
CA GLY A 26 8.20 -5.86 -29.90
C GLY A 26 6.77 -5.59 -29.44
N ARG A 27 5.90 -5.13 -30.34
CA ARG A 27 4.46 -4.94 -30.07
C ARG A 27 3.80 -6.25 -29.64
N LYS A 28 3.99 -7.35 -30.38
CA LYS A 28 3.47 -8.68 -30.01
C LYS A 28 4.00 -9.16 -28.65
N LYS A 29 5.27 -8.92 -28.35
CA LYS A 29 5.87 -9.26 -27.04
C LYS A 29 5.23 -8.45 -25.92
N LEU A 30 5.09 -7.14 -26.09
CA LEU A 30 4.50 -6.25 -25.09
C LEU A 30 3.02 -6.58 -24.87
N GLN A 31 2.26 -6.82 -25.93
CA GLN A 31 0.85 -7.21 -25.83
C GLN A 31 0.67 -8.54 -25.08
N ARG A 32 1.54 -9.53 -25.32
CA ARG A 32 1.55 -10.80 -24.55
C ARG A 32 1.89 -10.58 -23.09
N MET A 33 2.81 -9.67 -22.79
CA MET A 33 3.17 -9.30 -21.41
C MET A 33 1.99 -8.64 -20.71
N VAL A 34 1.38 -7.64 -21.35
CA VAL A 34 0.20 -6.94 -20.83
C VAL A 34 -0.95 -7.90 -20.63
N ARG A 35 -1.37 -8.70 -21.61
CA ARG A 35 -2.45 -9.71 -21.44
C ARG A 35 -2.20 -10.63 -20.26
N ARG A 36 -0.96 -11.10 -20.10
CA ARG A 36 -0.59 -12.04 -19.03
C ARG A 36 -0.61 -11.38 -17.65
N SER A 37 -0.22 -10.12 -17.57
CA SER A 37 -0.22 -9.32 -16.35
C SER A 37 -1.61 -8.81 -16.00
N SER A 38 -2.36 -8.28 -16.96
CA SER A 38 -3.71 -7.74 -16.77
C SER A 38 -4.72 -8.84 -16.42
N GLY A 39 -4.68 -9.98 -17.11
CA GLY A 39 -5.59 -11.10 -16.83
C GLY A 39 -5.46 -11.68 -15.42
N ARG A 40 -4.35 -11.45 -14.72
CA ARG A 40 -4.07 -12.06 -13.40
C ARG A 40 -3.94 -11.06 -12.26
N TYR A 41 -3.23 -9.95 -12.48
CA TYR A 41 -2.77 -9.07 -11.40
C TYR A 41 -3.17 -7.62 -11.57
N PHE A 42 -3.57 -7.17 -12.75
CA PHE A 42 -3.82 -5.74 -12.99
C PHE A 42 -5.15 -5.51 -13.72
N CYS A 43 -5.96 -4.60 -13.23
CA CYS A 43 -7.19 -4.20 -13.91
C CYS A 43 -7.36 -2.69 -13.85
N LEU A 44 -8.18 -2.16 -14.75
CA LEU A 44 -8.63 -0.77 -14.65
C LEU A 44 -9.94 -0.70 -13.88
N GLN A 45 -10.03 0.29 -13.00
CA GLN A 45 -11.24 0.62 -12.27
C GLN A 45 -11.30 2.14 -12.11
N ASN A 46 -12.39 2.77 -12.56
CA ASN A 46 -12.60 4.22 -12.46
C ASN A 46 -11.43 5.07 -13.00
N GLY A 47 -10.82 4.66 -14.11
CA GLY A 47 -9.66 5.36 -14.67
C GLY A 47 -8.38 5.22 -13.83
N MET A 48 -8.28 4.22 -12.96
CA MET A 48 -7.07 3.94 -12.18
C MET A 48 -6.59 2.51 -12.43
N LEU A 49 -5.27 2.32 -12.53
CA LEU A 49 -4.65 1.00 -12.57
C LEU A 49 -4.66 0.40 -11.16
N MET A 50 -5.32 -0.73 -11.02
CA MET A 50 -5.48 -1.46 -9.78
C MET A 50 -4.67 -2.76 -9.83
N HIS A 51 -3.93 -3.05 -8.77
CA HIS A 51 -3.32 -4.34 -8.52
C HIS A 51 -4.30 -5.25 -7.78
N ARG A 52 -4.70 -6.33 -8.44
CA ARG A 52 -5.48 -7.43 -7.88
C ARG A 52 -4.56 -8.44 -7.21
N SER A 53 -4.82 -8.71 -5.94
CA SER A 53 -4.16 -9.78 -5.19
C SER A 53 -5.20 -10.67 -4.53
N LYS A 54 -4.96 -11.97 -4.49
CA LYS A 54 -5.80 -12.92 -3.75
C LYS A 54 -5.01 -13.46 -2.58
N LEU A 55 -5.48 -13.20 -1.37
CA LEU A 55 -4.93 -13.78 -0.15
C LEU A 55 -6.00 -14.67 0.49
N LYS A 56 -5.75 -15.97 0.53
CA LYS A 56 -6.74 -16.98 0.94
C LYS A 56 -8.03 -16.83 0.11
N LYS A 57 -9.17 -16.56 0.75
CA LYS A 57 -10.48 -16.35 0.10
C LYS A 57 -10.80 -14.87 -0.16
N VAL A 58 -9.91 -13.94 0.19
CA VAL A 58 -10.15 -12.50 0.04
C VAL A 58 -9.38 -11.96 -1.17
N VAL A 59 -10.10 -11.28 -2.06
CA VAL A 59 -9.50 -10.51 -3.16
C VAL A 59 -9.35 -9.06 -2.71
N ARG A 60 -8.16 -8.50 -2.88
CA ARG A 60 -7.85 -7.11 -2.59
C ARG A 60 -7.45 -6.38 -3.86
N TYR A 61 -7.97 -5.17 -4.00
CA TYR A 61 -7.63 -4.23 -5.07
C TYR A 61 -6.89 -3.06 -4.44
N ARG A 62 -5.74 -2.71 -5.01
CA ARG A 62 -4.88 -1.64 -4.52
C ARG A 62 -4.46 -0.75 -5.67
N ILE A 63 -4.45 0.55 -5.47
CA ILE A 63 -4.06 1.52 -6.49
C ILE A 63 -2.58 1.33 -6.80
N VAL A 64 -2.24 1.16 -8.08
CA VAL A 64 -0.85 1.11 -8.52
C VAL A 64 -0.27 2.51 -8.49
N VAL A 65 0.82 2.69 -7.75
CA VAL A 65 1.53 3.97 -7.67
C VAL A 65 2.71 3.93 -8.63
N CYS A 66 2.70 4.87 -9.58
CA CYS A 66 3.72 5.02 -10.60
C CYS A 66 4.62 6.24 -10.29
N GLY A 67 5.92 6.10 -10.53
CA GLY A 67 6.90 7.17 -10.33
C GLY A 67 7.38 7.30 -8.89
N ASP A 68 8.62 7.74 -8.72
CA ASP A 68 9.25 7.81 -7.40
C ASP A 68 8.73 8.98 -6.56
N GLU A 69 8.40 10.11 -7.19
CA GLU A 69 7.77 11.26 -6.52
C GLU A 69 6.43 10.91 -5.88
N THR A 70 5.57 10.18 -6.59
CA THR A 70 4.26 9.78 -6.06
C THR A 70 4.41 8.78 -4.92
N LYS A 71 5.36 7.84 -5.01
CA LYS A 71 5.68 6.92 -3.90
C LYS A 71 6.14 7.70 -2.67
N LEU A 72 7.02 8.68 -2.87
CA LEU A 72 7.54 9.51 -1.79
C LEU A 72 6.39 10.25 -1.09
N LYS A 73 5.49 10.90 -1.84
CA LYS A 73 4.31 11.58 -1.28
C LYS A 73 3.43 10.63 -0.45
N VAL A 74 3.21 9.40 -0.92
CA VAL A 74 2.46 8.38 -0.17
C VAL A 74 3.18 8.03 1.13
N LEU A 75 4.49 7.82 1.10
CA LEU A 75 5.29 7.46 2.27
C LEU A 75 5.32 8.62 3.29
N GLU A 76 5.57 9.85 2.86
CA GLU A 76 5.55 11.04 3.71
C GLU A 76 4.20 11.23 4.40
N THR A 77 3.11 11.15 3.63
CA THR A 77 1.75 11.33 4.15
C THR A 77 1.41 10.28 5.21
N LEU A 78 1.82 9.03 5.01
CA LEU A 78 1.51 7.92 5.92
C LEU A 78 2.47 7.80 7.10
N HIS A 79 3.72 8.25 6.93
CA HIS A 79 4.71 8.26 8.00
C HIS A 79 4.36 9.30 9.05
N GLY A 80 3.82 10.44 8.62
CA GLY A 80 3.61 11.63 9.45
C GLY A 80 4.56 12.74 9.01
N ARG A 81 4.12 14.00 9.19
CA ARG A 81 4.95 15.18 8.91
C ARG A 81 4.91 16.13 10.10
N GLY A 82 6.09 16.49 10.59
CA GLY A 82 6.29 17.52 11.59
C GLY A 82 6.11 17.04 13.03
N PRO A 83 6.50 17.87 14.00
CA PRO A 83 6.69 17.47 15.39
C PRO A 83 5.40 17.08 16.12
N THR A 84 4.24 17.41 15.56
CA THR A 84 2.93 17.16 16.17
C THR A 84 2.26 15.87 15.68
N VAL A 85 2.72 15.28 14.58
CA VAL A 85 2.19 14.02 14.05
C VAL A 85 3.18 12.91 14.38
N PRO A 86 2.81 11.89 15.18
CA PRO A 86 3.76 10.86 15.58
C PRO A 86 4.21 10.05 14.37
N HIS A 87 5.53 10.06 14.12
CA HIS A 87 6.13 9.29 13.04
C HIS A 87 5.97 7.79 13.29
N VAL A 88 5.50 7.06 12.27
CA VAL A 88 5.28 5.61 12.38
C VAL A 88 6.47 4.81 11.85
N GLY A 89 6.88 3.78 12.59
CA GLY A 89 7.92 2.85 12.16
C GLY A 89 7.53 2.05 10.91
N TRP A 90 8.53 1.47 10.24
CA TRP A 90 8.38 0.85 8.91
C TRP A 90 7.28 -0.23 8.84
N ASN A 91 7.11 -1.04 9.90
CA ASN A 91 6.09 -2.09 9.96
C ASN A 91 4.68 -1.51 9.78
N LYS A 92 4.37 -0.45 10.53
CA LYS A 92 3.09 0.24 10.50
C LYS A 92 2.93 1.04 9.21
N LEU A 93 3.99 1.70 8.75
CA LEU A 93 4.02 2.39 7.46
C LEU A 93 3.67 1.43 6.30
N PHE A 94 4.30 0.26 6.24
CA PHE A 94 4.02 -0.74 5.23
C PHE A 94 2.58 -1.28 5.33
N ALA A 95 2.08 -1.53 6.54
CA ALA A 95 0.69 -1.97 6.72
C ALA A 95 -0.31 -0.93 6.20
N LEU A 96 -0.09 0.35 6.51
CA LEU A 96 -0.91 1.46 6.02
C LEU A 96 -0.82 1.59 4.49
N ALA A 97 0.39 1.62 3.94
CA ALA A 97 0.60 1.78 2.51
C ALA A 97 -0.01 0.59 1.72
N SER A 98 0.30 -0.64 2.13
CA SER A 98 -0.13 -1.86 1.44
C SER A 98 -1.62 -2.17 1.59
N SER A 99 -2.34 -1.46 2.44
CA SER A 99 -3.80 -1.55 2.54
C SER A 99 -4.52 -0.95 1.33
N ARG A 100 -3.96 0.10 0.73
CA ARG A 100 -4.59 0.87 -0.36
C ARG A 100 -3.74 0.97 -1.62
N PHE A 101 -2.44 0.91 -1.49
CA PHE A 101 -1.49 1.13 -2.58
C PHE A 101 -0.67 -0.11 -2.90
N PHE A 102 -0.14 -0.13 -4.11
CA PHE A 102 0.79 -1.14 -4.59
C PHE A 102 1.87 -0.52 -5.47
N TRP A 103 3.10 -0.91 -5.23
CA TRP A 103 4.19 -0.81 -6.18
C TRP A 103 5.17 -1.97 -5.93
N ARG A 104 6.11 -2.21 -6.84
CA ARG A 104 7.17 -3.18 -6.57
C ARG A 104 8.13 -2.65 -5.51
N ASN A 105 8.56 -3.52 -4.61
CA ASN A 105 9.56 -3.23 -3.58
C ASN A 105 9.10 -2.28 -2.45
N MET A 106 7.78 -2.17 -2.20
CA MET A 106 7.22 -1.38 -1.07
C MET A 106 7.95 -1.60 0.27
N VAL A 107 8.32 -2.86 0.56
CA VAL A 107 9.02 -3.20 1.81
C VAL A 107 10.42 -2.56 1.85
N LYS A 108 11.16 -2.63 0.74
CA LYS A 108 12.48 -2.02 0.64
C LYS A 108 12.37 -0.50 0.75
N ASP A 109 11.49 0.09 -0.05
CA ASP A 109 11.32 1.54 -0.13
C ASP A 109 10.84 2.11 1.22
N GLY A 110 9.89 1.44 1.89
CA GLY A 110 9.40 1.87 3.20
C GLY A 110 10.45 1.76 4.32
N ARG A 111 11.30 0.72 4.28
CA ARG A 111 12.43 0.60 5.23
C ARG A 111 13.47 1.69 5.02
N GLU A 112 13.87 1.89 3.76
CA GLU A 112 14.83 2.91 3.38
C GLU A 112 14.34 4.31 3.77
N PHE A 113 13.06 4.59 3.52
CA PHE A 113 12.43 5.86 3.90
C PHE A 113 12.50 6.11 5.40
N CYS A 114 12.08 5.15 6.24
CA CYS A 114 12.15 5.33 7.70
C CYS A 114 13.60 5.44 8.21
N LYS A 115 14.54 4.72 7.60
CA LYS A 115 15.97 4.79 7.94
C LYS A 115 16.55 6.17 7.67
N ASN A 116 16.10 6.83 6.60
CA ASN A 116 16.60 8.15 6.19
C ASN A 116 15.80 9.33 6.79
N CYS A 117 14.81 9.07 7.65
CA CYS A 117 14.05 10.13 8.33
C CYS A 117 14.89 10.77 9.45
N THR A 118 15.33 12.00 9.25
CA THR A 118 16.18 12.76 10.19
C THR A 118 15.55 12.94 11.56
N GLU A 119 14.24 13.17 11.63
CA GLU A 119 13.50 13.31 12.90
C GLU A 119 13.54 11.99 13.70
N CYS A 120 13.22 10.87 13.05
CA CYS A 120 13.28 9.55 13.69
C CYS A 120 14.70 9.18 14.13
N GLN A 121 15.72 9.47 13.30
CA GLN A 121 17.12 9.18 13.66
C GLN A 121 17.58 10.04 14.84
N THR A 122 17.14 11.31 14.90
CA THR A 122 17.45 12.22 16.01
C THR A 122 16.84 11.75 17.31
N ASP A 123 15.59 11.28 17.29
CA ASP A 123 14.92 10.78 18.49
C ASP A 123 15.50 9.45 18.98
N LEU A 124 15.94 8.57 18.08
CA LEU A 124 16.68 7.36 18.45
C LEU A 124 18.00 7.70 19.16
N ALA A 125 18.78 8.64 18.62
CA ALA A 125 20.04 9.06 19.23
C ALA A 125 19.87 9.67 20.63
N LYS A 126 18.77 10.39 20.90
CA LYS A 126 18.45 10.88 22.25
C LYS A 126 18.16 9.74 23.23
N ASN A 127 17.48 8.70 22.77
CA ASN A 127 17.09 7.56 23.61
C ASN A 127 18.27 6.63 23.91
N ASP A 128 19.23 6.47 23.00
CA ASP A 128 20.44 5.65 23.22
C ASP A 128 21.32 6.20 24.35
N ASN A 129 21.32 7.53 24.54
CA ASN A 129 22.02 8.21 25.63
C ASN A 129 21.32 8.03 27.00
N THR A 130 20.11 7.47 27.03
CA THR A 130 19.29 7.29 28.24
C THR A 130 19.28 5.82 28.69
N SER A 131 20.40 5.13 28.48
CA SER A 131 20.61 3.78 29.00
C SER A 131 21.03 3.78 30.48
N VAL A 132 20.28 4.43 31.37
CA VAL A 132 20.42 4.24 32.83
C VAL A 132 19.04 4.32 33.53
N LYS A 133 18.64 3.16 34.07
CA LYS A 133 17.61 2.90 35.10
C LYS A 133 16.15 3.19 34.73
N LEU A 134 15.47 2.18 34.19
CA LEU A 134 14.09 1.90 34.62
C LEU A 134 14.15 0.86 35.74
N ASN A 135 14.05 1.34 36.98
CA ASN A 135 13.78 0.49 38.13
C ASN A 135 12.38 -0.10 37.99
N LEU A 136 12.33 -1.43 38.06
CA LEU A 136 11.16 -2.19 38.41
C LEU A 136 10.83 -1.94 39.89
N GLU A 137 9.54 -2.04 40.25
CA GLU A 137 8.90 -1.88 41.58
C GLU A 137 8.34 -0.45 41.83
N THR A 138 7.08 -0.22 42.18
CA THR A 138 5.94 -1.06 42.62
C THR A 138 4.65 -0.20 42.53
N SER A 139 3.50 -0.85 42.41
CA SER A 139 2.20 -0.51 43.07
C SER A 139 1.02 -0.82 42.15
N THR A 140 0.52 -2.06 42.17
CA THR A 140 -0.68 -2.50 42.90
C THR A 140 -2.02 -1.86 42.49
N GLN A 141 -2.89 -2.75 42.00
CA GLN A 141 -4.37 -2.75 42.05
C GLN A 141 -5.16 -1.79 41.15
N ALA A 142 -5.63 -2.33 40.03
CA ALA A 142 -7.00 -2.12 39.58
C ALA A 142 -7.65 -3.49 39.31
N LYS A 143 -8.51 -3.92 40.24
CA LYS A 143 -9.41 -5.07 40.11
C LYS A 143 -10.39 -4.79 38.97
N CYS A 144 -10.31 -5.53 37.87
CA CYS A 144 -11.42 -5.64 36.94
C CYS A 144 -12.47 -6.57 37.56
N LYS A 145 -13.58 -6.01 38.04
CA LYS A 145 -14.78 -6.81 38.33
C LYS A 145 -15.40 -7.21 37.00
N ALA A 146 -15.51 -8.50 36.76
CA ALA A 146 -16.45 -9.05 35.80
C ALA A 146 -17.87 -8.72 36.29
N SER A 147 -18.71 -8.19 35.40
CA SER A 147 -20.16 -8.19 35.56
C SER A 147 -20.75 -8.77 34.28
N GLU A 148 -21.61 -9.74 34.50
CA GLU A 148 -22.35 -10.52 33.53
C GLU A 148 -23.41 -9.65 32.83
N ASP A 149 -23.75 -10.06 31.61
CA ASP A 149 -24.93 -9.73 30.81
C ASP A 149 -25.10 -8.29 30.27
N GLY A 150 -25.17 -8.18 28.94
CA GLY A 150 -25.73 -6.97 28.30
C GLY A 150 -25.31 -6.65 26.87
N LYS A 151 -25.47 -7.59 25.93
CA LYS A 151 -25.75 -7.38 24.49
C LYS A 151 -25.38 -5.99 23.89
N CYS A 152 -24.21 -5.86 23.27
CA CYS A 152 -23.86 -4.70 22.46
C CYS A 152 -24.04 -5.03 20.96
N GLN A 153 -25.14 -4.55 20.37
CA GLN A 153 -25.40 -4.67 18.93
C GLN A 153 -24.57 -3.63 18.16
N ILE A 154 -23.53 -4.10 17.46
CA ILE A 154 -22.85 -3.30 16.44
C ILE A 154 -23.55 -3.56 15.11
N GLN A 155 -24.20 -2.53 14.58
CA GLN A 155 -24.87 -2.56 13.28
C GLN A 155 -23.84 -2.77 12.16
N LYS A 156 -24.08 -3.79 11.32
CA LYS A 156 -23.32 -4.03 10.09
C LYS A 156 -23.65 -2.94 9.05
N PRO A 157 -22.67 -2.28 8.43
CA PRO A 157 -22.94 -1.45 7.26
C PRO A 157 -23.47 -2.33 6.11
N GLN A 158 -24.56 -1.88 5.50
CA GLN A 158 -25.30 -2.58 4.47
C GLN A 158 -24.48 -2.75 3.18
N HIS A 159 -24.59 -3.96 2.61
CA HIS A 159 -24.04 -4.37 1.34
C HIS A 159 -24.84 -3.74 0.20
N THR A 160 -24.34 -2.69 -0.44
CA THR A 160 -24.86 -2.22 -1.73
C THR A 160 -24.20 -3.00 -2.85
N GLN A 161 -25.01 -3.81 -3.54
CA GLN A 161 -24.63 -4.44 -4.80
C GLN A 161 -24.41 -3.32 -5.83
N ASN A 162 -23.18 -3.15 -6.31
CA ASN A 162 -22.94 -2.41 -7.54
C ASN A 162 -22.19 -3.31 -8.52
N SER A 163 -22.68 -3.32 -9.76
CA SER A 163 -22.36 -4.28 -10.80
C SER A 163 -20.89 -4.19 -11.20
N ASN A 164 -20.14 -5.27 -10.95
CA ASN A 164 -18.75 -5.42 -11.38
C ASN A 164 -18.70 -5.84 -12.85
N HIS A 165 -18.96 -4.92 -13.78
CA HIS A 165 -18.54 -5.11 -15.16
C HIS A 165 -17.04 -4.80 -15.26
N CYS A 166 -16.23 -5.86 -15.23
CA CYS A 166 -14.80 -5.78 -15.53
C CYS A 166 -14.66 -5.55 -17.05
N TRP A 167 -14.32 -4.32 -17.46
CA TRP A 167 -14.06 -3.99 -18.86
C TRP A 167 -13.01 -4.92 -19.47
N ARG A 168 -13.37 -5.58 -20.58
CA ARG A 168 -12.52 -6.43 -21.40
C ARG A 168 -12.46 -5.83 -22.81
N PRO A 169 -11.38 -5.12 -23.18
CA PRO A 169 -11.28 -4.48 -24.50
C PRO A 169 -11.11 -5.43 -25.70
N TRP A 170 -11.41 -6.73 -25.58
CA TRP A 170 -11.16 -7.71 -26.64
C TRP A 170 -12.27 -8.75 -26.82
N GLU A 171 -13.49 -8.40 -26.44
CA GLU A 171 -14.69 -9.00 -27.05
C GLU A 171 -15.07 -8.20 -28.29
#